data_AF-W1EXH9-F1
#
_entry.id   AF-W1EXH9-F1
#
_cell.length_a   1.000
_cell.length_b   1.000
_cell.length_c   1.000
_cell.angle_alpha   90.00
_cell.angle_beta   90.00
_cell.angle_gamma   90.00
#
_symmetry.space_group_name_H-M   'P 1'
#
loop_
_entity.id
_entity.type
_entity.pdbx_description
1 polymer ?
#
loop_
_entity_poly.entity_id
_entity_poly.type
_entity_poly.pdbx_seq_one_letter_code
_entity_poly.pdbx_strand_id
1 'polypeptide(L)'
;MGDLFSCQTRWSIEIIFSLTLAISYEVSVHVLRRSLSEAGLSLTNSLSSTEKMAEKRNIFLVGPMGAGKSTIGRQLAQQLNMEFYDSDQEIEKRTGADVGWVFDLEGEEGFRDREEKVINELTEKQGIVLATGGGSVKSRETRNRLSARGVVVYLETTIEKQLARTQRDKKTPVAAR
;
A
#
# COMPACT_ATOMS: atom_id res chain seq x y z
N MET A 1 -22.11 7.48 -19.75
CA MET A 1 -21.10 6.39 -19.75
C MET A 1 -19.78 6.96 -20.29
N GLY A 2 -19.19 7.94 -19.60
CA GLY A 2 -18.09 8.75 -20.17
C GLY A 2 -17.12 9.39 -19.18
N ASP A 3 -17.39 9.37 -17.87
CA ASP A 3 -16.59 10.16 -16.90
C ASP A 3 -15.69 9.35 -15.95
N LEU A 4 -15.69 8.01 -16.05
CA LEU A 4 -14.82 7.16 -15.22
C LEU A 4 -13.44 6.91 -15.83
N PHE A 5 -13.25 7.12 -17.14
CA PHE A 5 -11.96 6.91 -17.81
C PHE A 5 -11.05 8.16 -17.81
N SER A 6 -11.62 9.38 -17.73
CA SER A 6 -10.83 10.62 -17.77
C SER A 6 -10.12 10.91 -16.44
N CYS A 7 -10.59 10.34 -15.34
CA CYS A 7 -9.97 10.47 -14.04
C CYS A 7 -8.82 9.46 -13.83
N GLN A 8 -8.67 8.43 -14.69
CA GLN A 8 -7.65 7.40 -14.50
C GLN A 8 -6.28 7.77 -15.11
N THR A 9 -6.25 8.67 -16.09
CA THR A 9 -5.03 9.03 -16.84
C THR A 9 -4.27 10.20 -16.24
N ARG A 10 -4.92 11.05 -15.42
CA ARG A 10 -4.27 12.23 -14.82
C ARG A 10 -3.47 11.91 -13.56
N TRP A 11 -3.75 10.78 -12.91
CA TRP A 11 -3.08 10.35 -11.68
C TRP A 11 -1.84 9.48 -11.93
N SER A 12 -1.74 8.85 -13.10
CA SER A 12 -0.56 8.05 -13.48
C SER A 12 0.71 8.89 -13.54
N ILE A 13 0.63 10.18 -13.91
CA ILE A 13 1.82 11.00 -14.15
C ILE A 13 2.35 11.66 -12.86
N GLU A 14 1.48 12.17 -11.98
CA GLU A 14 1.93 12.83 -10.74
C GLU A 14 2.40 11.84 -9.65
N ILE A 15 1.80 10.64 -9.59
CA ILE A 15 2.21 9.59 -8.63
C ILE A 15 3.56 8.98 -9.04
N ILE A 16 3.78 8.75 -10.34
CA ILE A 16 5.06 8.22 -10.86
C ILE A 16 6.20 9.25 -10.68
N PHE A 17 5.91 10.55 -10.80
CA PHE A 17 6.91 11.59 -10.58
C PHE A 17 7.33 11.71 -9.10
N SER A 18 6.39 11.55 -8.17
CA SER A 18 6.69 11.55 -6.73
C SER A 18 7.46 10.29 -6.29
N LEU A 19 7.17 9.13 -6.88
CA LEU A 19 7.90 7.88 -6.65
C LEU A 19 9.34 7.92 -7.17
N THR A 20 9.60 8.57 -8.30
CA THR A 20 10.96 8.71 -8.84
C THR A 20 11.80 9.64 -7.97
N LEU A 21 11.24 10.76 -7.50
CA LEU A 21 11.96 11.64 -6.57
C LEU A 21 12.09 11.05 -5.15
N ALA A 22 11.04 10.47 -4.56
CA ALA A 22 11.12 9.96 -3.17
C ALA A 22 12.05 8.74 -3.05
N ILE A 23 12.02 7.83 -4.01
CA ILE A 23 12.93 6.69 -4.06
C ILE A 23 14.35 7.15 -4.43
N SER A 24 14.52 8.11 -5.34
CA SER A 24 15.86 8.62 -5.67
C SER A 24 16.57 9.25 -4.47
N TYR A 25 15.91 9.98 -3.58
CA TYR A 25 16.60 10.61 -2.44
C TYR A 25 16.97 9.61 -1.33
N GLU A 26 16.13 8.63 -1.03
CA GLU A 26 16.40 7.62 0.02
C GLU A 26 17.34 6.49 -0.47
N VAL A 27 17.23 6.13 -1.76
CA VAL A 27 18.19 5.23 -2.43
C VAL A 27 19.52 5.93 -2.67
N SER A 28 19.54 7.25 -2.91
CA SER A 28 20.79 8.01 -3.03
C SER A 28 21.66 7.86 -1.80
N VAL A 29 21.13 7.91 -0.57
CA VAL A 29 21.96 7.80 0.64
C VAL A 29 22.60 6.42 0.76
N HIS A 30 21.86 5.34 0.45
CA HIS A 30 22.39 3.98 0.49
C HIS A 30 23.40 3.70 -0.63
N VAL A 31 23.17 4.22 -1.84
CA VAL A 31 24.10 4.10 -2.98
C VAL A 31 25.34 4.96 -2.77
N LEU A 32 25.21 6.18 -2.22
CA LEU A 32 26.35 7.04 -1.86
C LEU A 32 27.23 6.36 -0.82
N ARG A 33 26.62 5.71 0.19
CA ARG A 33 27.35 4.99 1.25
C ARG A 33 28.14 3.79 0.70
N ARG A 34 27.59 3.09 -0.30
CA ARG A 34 28.26 1.98 -0.99
C ARG A 34 29.43 2.48 -1.86
N SER A 35 29.21 3.55 -2.61
CA SER A 35 30.24 4.16 -3.47
C SER A 35 31.37 4.84 -2.68
N LEU A 36 31.07 5.45 -1.53
CA LEU A 36 32.07 6.04 -0.61
C LEU A 36 32.87 4.97 0.15
N SER A 37 32.23 3.85 0.52
CA SER A 37 32.91 2.68 1.09
C SER A 37 33.86 2.01 0.10
N GLU A 38 33.46 1.92 -1.18
CA GLU A 38 34.32 1.42 -2.26
C GLU A 38 35.48 2.38 -2.56
N ALA A 39 35.30 3.68 -2.32
CA ALA A 39 36.33 4.72 -2.44
C ALA A 39 37.22 4.90 -1.19
N GLY A 40 37.04 4.10 -0.13
CA GLY A 40 37.87 4.17 1.10
C GLY A 40 37.64 5.41 1.97
N LEU A 41 36.54 6.15 1.77
CA LEU A 41 36.19 7.35 2.53
C LEU A 41 35.23 7.00 3.67
N SER A 42 35.63 7.28 4.91
CA SER A 42 34.79 7.07 6.11
C SER A 42 34.00 8.34 6.44
N LEU A 43 32.67 8.22 6.49
CA LEU A 43 31.82 9.23 7.14
C LEU A 43 31.94 9.05 8.65
N THR A 44 32.55 10.02 9.33
CA THR A 44 32.72 9.97 10.79
C THR A 44 31.37 10.11 11.51
N ASN A 45 31.23 9.33 12.58
CA ASN A 45 30.02 9.18 13.39
C ASN A 45 29.61 10.50 14.07
N SER A 46 28.81 11.32 13.42
CA SER A 46 27.97 12.34 14.08
C SER A 46 26.50 12.35 13.63
N LEU A 47 26.11 11.46 12.71
CA LEU A 47 24.74 11.34 12.18
C LEU A 47 23.86 10.33 12.96
N SER A 48 24.43 9.58 13.90
CA SER A 48 23.76 8.44 14.56
C SER A 48 22.55 8.80 15.43
N SER A 49 22.42 10.07 15.81
CA SER A 49 21.35 10.54 16.72
C SER A 49 20.20 11.23 15.97
N THR A 50 20.46 11.79 14.78
CA THR A 50 19.45 12.44 13.93
C THR A 50 18.86 11.49 12.89
N GLU A 51 19.61 10.49 12.41
CA GLU A 51 19.09 9.41 11.56
C GLU A 51 18.09 8.51 12.29
N LYS A 52 18.21 8.37 13.61
CA LYS A 52 17.29 7.60 14.47
C LYS A 52 15.88 8.19 14.56
N MET A 53 15.67 9.41 14.07
CA MET A 53 14.44 10.18 14.24
C MET A 53 13.74 10.54 12.92
N ALA A 54 14.23 10.04 11.78
CA ALA A 54 13.41 9.97 10.59
C ALA A 54 12.35 8.89 10.85
N GLU A 55 11.26 9.31 11.48
CA GLU A 55 10.07 8.50 11.74
C GLU A 55 9.74 7.75 10.44
N LYS A 56 9.83 6.41 10.47
CA LYS A 56 9.62 5.60 9.27
C LYS A 56 8.22 5.92 8.76
N ARG A 57 8.13 6.61 7.62
CA ARG A 57 6.83 6.93 7.03
C ARG A 57 6.11 5.64 6.65
N ASN A 58 4.79 5.68 6.73
CA ASN A 58 4.00 4.54 6.28
C ASN A 58 4.11 4.36 4.76
N ILE A 59 3.99 3.11 4.32
CA ILE A 59 3.92 2.74 2.90
C ILE A 59 2.59 2.06 2.65
N PHE A 60 1.84 2.55 1.67
CA PHE A 60 0.50 2.08 1.36
C PHE A 60 0.46 1.49 -0.05
N LEU A 61 0.20 0.18 -0.14
CA LEU A 61 0.07 -0.55 -1.40
C LEU A 61 -1.38 -0.55 -1.84
N VAL A 62 -1.65 0.08 -2.98
CA VAL A 62 -2.97 0.15 -3.62
C VAL A 62 -2.92 -0.53 -4.99
N GLY A 63 -4.07 -0.98 -5.48
CA GLY A 63 -4.16 -1.65 -6.78
C GLY A 63 -5.24 -2.73 -6.81
N PRO A 64 -5.56 -3.26 -7.99
CA PRO A 64 -6.61 -4.24 -8.17
C PRO A 64 -6.34 -5.52 -7.37
N MET A 65 -7.38 -6.31 -7.14
CA MET A 65 -7.22 -7.63 -6.53
C MET A 65 -6.33 -8.52 -7.42
N GLY A 66 -5.50 -9.37 -6.82
CA GLY A 66 -4.53 -10.18 -7.55
C GLY A 66 -3.26 -9.43 -8.00
N ALA A 67 -3.12 -8.13 -7.71
CA ALA A 67 -1.90 -7.37 -7.96
C ALA A 67 -0.67 -7.84 -7.14
N GLY A 68 -0.89 -8.67 -6.11
CA GLY A 68 0.19 -9.18 -5.25
C GLY A 68 0.55 -8.26 -4.08
N LYS A 69 -0.33 -7.32 -3.71
CA LYS A 69 -0.14 -6.34 -2.62
C LYS A 69 0.31 -6.99 -1.31
N SER A 70 -0.35 -8.07 -0.88
CA SER A 70 0.01 -8.76 0.37
C SER A 70 1.35 -9.48 0.30
N THR A 71 1.69 -10.05 -0.87
CA THR A 71 2.99 -10.74 -1.07
C THR A 71 4.14 -9.73 -1.09
N ILE A 72 4.02 -8.68 -1.90
CA ILE A 72 5.03 -7.62 -2.01
C ILE A 72 5.13 -6.85 -0.69
N GLY A 73 4.01 -6.56 -0.04
CA GLY A 73 3.98 -5.85 1.23
C GLY A 73 4.67 -6.58 2.37
N ARG A 74 4.47 -7.91 2.49
CA ARG A 74 5.21 -8.71 3.49
C ARG A 74 6.72 -8.68 3.25
N GLN A 75 7.16 -8.84 2.00
CA GLN A 75 8.59 -8.79 1.66
C GLN A 75 9.18 -7.41 1.94
N LEU A 76 8.47 -6.34 1.57
CA LEU A 76 8.89 -4.96 1.79
C LEU A 76 9.00 -4.65 3.29
N ALA A 77 8.00 -5.03 4.08
CA ALA A 77 8.00 -4.84 5.52
C ALA A 77 9.17 -5.55 6.20
N GLN A 78 9.49 -6.78 5.78
CA GLN A 78 10.66 -7.52 6.27
C GLN A 78 11.97 -6.81 5.93
N GLN A 79 12.13 -6.34 4.69
CA GLN A 79 13.34 -5.64 4.25
C GLN A 79 13.54 -4.31 4.98
N LEU A 80 12.44 -3.59 5.27
CA LEU A 80 12.48 -2.29 5.94
C LEU A 80 12.39 -2.38 7.47
N ASN A 81 12.27 -3.60 8.03
CA ASN A 81 12.01 -3.82 9.45
C ASN A 81 10.82 -2.99 9.95
N MET A 82 9.68 -3.15 9.28
CA MET A 82 8.40 -2.50 9.52
C MET A 82 7.32 -3.56 9.78
N GLU A 83 6.23 -3.18 10.42
CA GLU A 83 5.07 -4.06 10.55
C GLU A 83 4.27 -4.10 9.24
N PHE A 84 3.76 -5.27 8.88
CA PHE A 84 2.88 -5.44 7.74
C PHE A 84 1.43 -5.60 8.18
N TYR A 85 0.52 -4.88 7.52
CA TYR A 85 -0.92 -5.00 7.68
C TYR A 85 -1.58 -5.23 6.32
N ASP A 86 -2.66 -6.00 6.32
CA ASP A 86 -3.57 -6.17 5.19
C ASP A 86 -4.97 -5.80 5.66
N SER A 87 -5.61 -4.81 5.02
CA SER A 87 -6.90 -4.30 5.47
C SER A 87 -8.00 -5.35 5.44
N ASP A 88 -7.96 -6.27 4.46
CA ASP A 88 -8.97 -7.33 4.36
C ASP A 88 -8.80 -8.33 5.52
N GLN A 89 -7.55 -8.70 5.84
CA GLN A 89 -7.27 -9.57 7.00
C GLN A 89 -7.62 -8.90 8.34
N GLU A 90 -7.41 -7.59 8.46
CA GLU A 90 -7.77 -6.86 9.66
C GLU A 90 -9.30 -6.76 9.82
N ILE A 91 -10.05 -6.64 8.72
CA ILE A 91 -11.51 -6.76 8.74
C ILE A 91 -11.91 -8.16 9.22
N GLU A 92 -11.37 -9.23 8.63
CA GLU A 92 -11.69 -10.62 9.02
C GLU A 92 -11.40 -10.87 10.51
N LYS A 93 -10.26 -10.37 11.01
CA LYS A 93 -9.87 -10.51 12.41
C LYS A 93 -10.85 -9.82 13.36
N ARG A 94 -11.38 -8.66 12.98
CA ARG A 94 -12.32 -7.87 13.81
C ARG A 94 -13.74 -8.40 13.77
N THR A 95 -14.17 -8.92 12.63
CA THR A 95 -15.52 -9.47 12.46
C THR A 95 -15.61 -10.94 12.87
N GLY A 96 -14.49 -11.66 12.88
CA GLY A 96 -14.46 -13.11 13.05
C GLY A 96 -15.03 -13.86 11.84
N ALA A 97 -15.21 -13.19 10.70
CA ALA A 97 -15.82 -13.73 9.49
C ALA A 97 -15.03 -13.34 8.24
N ASP A 98 -15.05 -14.20 7.22
CA ASP A 98 -14.44 -13.92 5.92
C ASP A 98 -15.01 -12.64 5.30
N VAL A 99 -14.17 -11.83 4.63
CA VAL A 99 -14.58 -10.56 4.02
C VAL A 99 -15.71 -10.72 3.00
N GLY A 100 -15.80 -11.87 2.31
CA GLY A 100 -16.92 -12.16 1.42
C GLY A 100 -18.23 -12.37 2.15
N TRP A 101 -18.20 -13.05 3.30
CA TRP A 101 -19.39 -13.19 4.12
C TRP A 101 -19.85 -11.86 4.72
N VAL A 102 -18.90 -11.02 5.17
CA VAL A 102 -19.20 -9.66 5.65
C VAL A 102 -19.86 -8.83 4.54
N PHE A 103 -19.33 -8.92 3.31
CA PHE A 103 -19.90 -8.24 2.15
C PHE A 103 -21.30 -8.75 1.80
N ASP A 104 -21.53 -10.07 1.82
CA ASP A 104 -22.83 -10.67 1.54
C ASP A 104 -23.90 -10.29 2.58
N LEU A 105 -23.50 -10.15 3.84
CA LEU A 105 -24.40 -9.77 4.93
C LEU A 105 -24.69 -8.26 4.98
N GLU A 106 -23.67 -7.43 4.90
CA GLU A 106 -23.77 -5.98 5.11
C GLU A 106 -24.02 -5.20 3.80
N GLY A 107 -23.87 -5.86 2.65
CA GLY A 107 -23.87 -5.23 1.34
C GLY A 107 -22.62 -4.37 1.08
N GLU A 108 -22.54 -3.79 -0.11
CA GLU A 108 -21.37 -2.98 -0.49
C GLU A 108 -21.22 -1.75 0.42
N GLU A 109 -22.31 -1.04 0.73
CA GLU A 109 -22.26 0.17 1.54
C GLU A 109 -21.71 -0.11 2.95
N GLY A 110 -22.28 -1.09 3.67
CA GLY A 110 -21.83 -1.44 5.02
C GLY A 110 -20.38 -1.95 5.03
N PHE A 111 -20.00 -2.75 4.04
CA PHE A 111 -18.61 -3.19 3.89
C PHE A 111 -17.65 -2.02 3.68
N ARG A 112 -18.01 -1.03 2.84
CA ARG A 112 -17.16 0.13 2.55
C ARG A 112 -17.00 1.03 3.76
N ASP A 113 -18.05 1.24 4.53
CA ASP A 113 -17.97 1.99 5.80
C ASP A 113 -17.02 1.32 6.79
N ARG A 114 -17.06 -0.01 6.87
CA ARG A 114 -16.16 -0.80 7.71
C ARG A 114 -14.72 -0.74 7.21
N GLU A 115 -14.52 -0.93 5.91
CA GLU A 115 -13.20 -0.86 5.27
C GLU A 115 -12.56 0.51 5.50
N GLU A 116 -13.32 1.58 5.33
CA GLU A 116 -12.85 2.93 5.55
C GLU A 116 -12.41 3.18 7.00
N LYS A 117 -13.17 2.69 7.98
CA LYS A 117 -12.82 2.80 9.42
C LYS A 117 -11.53 2.05 9.73
N VAL A 118 -11.42 0.80 9.26
CA VAL A 118 -10.21 -0.01 9.46
C VAL A 118 -8.99 0.66 8.83
N ILE A 119 -9.11 1.17 7.61
CA ILE A 119 -7.99 1.88 6.96
C ILE A 119 -7.65 3.16 7.71
N ASN A 120 -8.63 3.93 8.19
CA ASN A 120 -8.35 5.11 9.01
C ASN A 120 -7.47 4.77 10.21
N GLU A 121 -7.85 3.77 10.99
CA GLU A 121 -7.09 3.36 12.18
C GLU A 121 -5.70 2.80 11.84
N LEU A 122 -5.58 2.00 10.77
CA LEU A 122 -4.28 1.47 10.36
C LEU A 122 -3.34 2.59 9.88
N THR A 123 -3.85 3.57 9.16
CA THR A 123 -3.05 4.71 8.66
C THR A 123 -2.60 5.68 9.76
N GLU A 124 -3.17 5.60 10.96
CA GLU A 124 -2.73 6.37 12.14
C GLU A 124 -1.51 5.74 12.84
N LYS A 125 -1.18 4.48 12.54
CA LYS A 125 0.07 3.85 12.97
C LYS A 125 1.26 4.53 12.30
N GLN A 126 2.47 4.24 12.78
CA GLN A 126 3.71 4.73 12.20
C GLN A 126 4.62 3.58 11.81
N GLY A 127 5.43 3.76 10.78
CA GLY A 127 6.40 2.75 10.36
C GLY A 127 5.75 1.45 9.88
N ILE A 128 4.58 1.51 9.25
CA ILE A 128 3.88 0.31 8.72
C ILE A 128 3.88 0.23 7.20
N VAL A 129 3.78 -0.99 6.69
CA VAL A 129 3.41 -1.28 5.31
C VAL A 129 1.97 -1.81 5.31
N LEU A 130 1.06 -1.13 4.62
CA LEU A 130 -0.35 -1.51 4.53
C LEU A 130 -0.70 -1.92 3.10
N ALA A 131 -1.19 -3.14 2.91
CA ALA A 131 -1.91 -3.53 1.71
C ALA A 131 -3.41 -3.22 1.88
N THR A 132 -3.98 -2.44 0.96
CA THR A 132 -5.43 -2.13 0.98
C THR A 132 -6.24 -3.16 0.18
N GLY A 133 -7.54 -3.20 0.40
CA GLY A 133 -8.49 -3.89 -0.47
C GLY A 133 -8.48 -3.31 -1.89
N GLY A 134 -8.94 -4.10 -2.87
CA GLY A 134 -8.95 -3.68 -4.28
C GLY A 134 -9.91 -2.52 -4.58
N GLY A 135 -10.95 -2.36 -3.75
CA GLY A 135 -11.97 -1.32 -3.89
C GLY A 135 -11.77 -0.10 -2.98
N SER A 136 -10.81 -0.12 -2.05
CA SER A 136 -10.70 0.88 -0.99
C SER A 136 -10.47 2.30 -1.51
N VAL A 137 -9.77 2.41 -2.65
CA VAL A 137 -9.49 3.71 -3.29
C VAL A 137 -10.72 4.37 -3.94
N LYS A 138 -11.90 3.74 -3.93
CA LYS A 138 -13.16 4.36 -4.38
C LYS A 138 -13.61 5.49 -3.43
N SER A 139 -13.41 5.32 -2.12
CA SER A 139 -13.73 6.36 -1.11
C SER A 139 -12.77 7.54 -1.21
N ARG A 140 -13.32 8.77 -1.17
CA ARG A 140 -12.51 10.00 -1.23
C ARG A 140 -11.75 10.20 0.07
N GLU A 141 -12.39 9.93 1.20
CA GLU A 141 -11.84 9.99 2.54
C GLU A 141 -10.66 9.04 2.68
N THR A 142 -10.80 7.81 2.20
CA THR A 142 -9.71 6.82 2.17
C THR A 142 -8.52 7.35 1.36
N ARG A 143 -8.74 7.88 0.14
CA ARG A 143 -7.65 8.46 -0.67
C ARG A 143 -6.93 9.60 0.04
N ASN A 144 -7.67 10.51 0.69
CA ASN A 144 -7.11 11.64 1.41
C ASN A 144 -6.25 11.19 2.61
N ARG A 145 -6.71 10.18 3.36
CA ARG A 145 -5.96 9.64 4.50
C ARG A 145 -4.66 8.98 4.05
N LEU A 146 -4.72 8.18 2.97
CA LEU A 146 -3.55 7.51 2.43
C LEU A 146 -2.50 8.51 1.93
N SER A 147 -2.90 9.53 1.17
CA SER A 147 -1.95 10.53 0.64
C SER A 147 -1.38 11.44 1.74
N ALA A 148 -2.14 11.73 2.80
CA ALA A 148 -1.70 12.59 3.89
C ALA A 148 -0.78 11.88 4.90
N ARG A 149 -0.87 10.55 5.03
CA ARG A 149 -0.26 9.80 6.15
C ARG A 149 0.85 8.83 5.73
N GLY A 150 1.25 8.83 4.44
CA GLY A 150 2.26 7.91 3.96
C GLY A 150 2.56 8.03 2.47
N VAL A 151 3.43 7.15 2.00
CA VAL A 151 3.77 7.00 0.58
C VAL A 151 2.81 6.00 -0.04
N VAL A 152 2.09 6.42 -1.10
CA VAL A 152 1.16 5.55 -1.81
C VAL A 152 1.84 4.94 -3.04
N VAL A 153 1.82 3.61 -3.13
CA VAL A 153 2.43 2.84 -4.21
C VAL A 153 1.33 2.05 -4.92
N TYR A 154 1.11 2.36 -6.19
CA TYR A 154 0.16 1.64 -7.03
C TYR A 154 0.84 0.44 -7.70
N LEU A 155 0.36 -0.77 -7.40
CA LEU A 155 0.82 -2.00 -8.05
C LEU A 155 -0.05 -2.30 -9.26
N GLU A 156 0.48 -1.99 -10.43
CA GLU A 156 -0.15 -2.33 -11.71
C GLU A 156 0.01 -3.82 -12.02
N THR A 157 -1.06 -4.45 -12.51
CA THR A 157 -1.01 -5.83 -13.01
C THR A 157 -1.88 -5.97 -14.23
N THR A 158 -1.41 -6.75 -15.20
CA THR A 158 -2.15 -7.07 -16.42
C THR A 158 -3.39 -7.91 -16.09
N ILE A 159 -4.45 -7.78 -16.91
CA ILE A 159 -5.71 -8.52 -16.77
C ILE A 159 -5.46 -10.04 -16.78
N GLU A 160 -4.54 -10.51 -17.62
CA GLU A 160 -4.13 -11.93 -17.70
C GLU A 160 -3.58 -12.45 -16.35
N LYS A 161 -2.74 -11.65 -15.69
CA LYS A 161 -2.17 -11.98 -14.37
C LYS A 161 -3.21 -11.88 -13.25
N GLN A 162 -4.19 -10.98 -13.39
CA GLN A 162 -5.33 -10.88 -12.46
C GLN A 162 -6.18 -12.15 -12.55
N LEU A 163 -6.59 -12.55 -13.75
CA LEU A 163 -7.43 -13.74 -13.98
C LEU A 163 -6.75 -15.04 -13.49
N ALA A 164 -5.45 -15.20 -13.77
CA ALA A 164 -4.71 -16.39 -13.34
C ALA A 164 -4.61 -16.54 -11.81
N ARG A 165 -4.65 -15.43 -11.06
CA ARG A 165 -4.58 -15.42 -9.59
C ARG A 165 -5.95 -15.51 -8.94
N THR A 166 -6.92 -14.76 -9.45
CA THR A 166 -8.32 -14.79 -8.96
C THR A 166 -8.98 -16.15 -9.18
N GLN A 167 -8.66 -16.90 -10.25
CA GLN A 167 -9.20 -18.25 -10.44
C GLN A 167 -8.72 -19.27 -9.39
N ARG A 168 -7.63 -18.99 -8.67
CA ARG A 168 -7.12 -19.87 -7.59
C ARG A 168 -7.61 -19.46 -6.21
N ASP A 169 -8.06 -18.22 -6.04
CA ASP A 169 -8.56 -17.68 -4.77
C ASP A 169 -10.09 -17.76 -4.70
N LYS A 170 -10.61 -18.68 -3.89
CA LYS A 170 -12.06 -18.84 -3.63
C LYS A 170 -12.68 -17.74 -2.75
N LYS A 171 -11.86 -16.78 -2.27
CA LYS A 171 -12.25 -15.75 -1.29
C LYS A 171 -12.73 -14.44 -1.92
N THR A 172 -12.86 -14.36 -3.25
CA THR A 172 -13.19 -13.11 -3.92
C THR A 172 -14.70 -12.90 -4.06
N PRO A 173 -15.31 -11.89 -3.42
CA PRO A 173 -16.76 -11.68 -3.45
C PRO A 173 -17.25 -11.03 -4.77
N VAL A 174 -16.36 -10.39 -5.53
CA VAL A 174 -16.73 -9.42 -6.59
C VAL A 174 -16.35 -9.87 -8.00
N ALA A 175 -15.87 -11.11 -8.21
CA ALA A 175 -15.48 -11.59 -9.54
C ALA A 175 -16.65 -12.16 -10.38
N ALA A 176 -17.86 -12.19 -9.84
CA ALA A 176 -19.03 -12.77 -10.49
C ALA A 176 -20.26 -11.88 -10.31
N ARG A 177 -20.28 -10.70 -10.94
CA ARG A 177 -21.50 -9.96 -11.32
C ARG A 177 -21.16 -8.83 -12.28
#